data_AF-A0A433Q4F5-F1
#
_entry.id   AF-A0A433Q4F5-F1
#
_cell.length_a   1.000
_cell.length_b   1.000
_cell.length_c   1.000
_cell.angle_alpha   90.00
_cell.angle_beta   90.00
_cell.angle_gamma   90.00
#
_symmetry.space_group_name_H-M   'P 1'
#
loop_
_entity.id
_entity.type
_entity.pdbx_description
1 polymer ?
#
loop_
_entity_poly.entity_id
_entity_poly.type
_entity_poly.pdbx_seq_one_letter_code
_entity_poly.pdbx_strand_id
1 'polypeptide(L)'
;MQLSFTPAEWPYALAELRRVTKHGGVVELIEPCVMMERSPPSYTWFYETVSGAAKLRGMDIDFVMSDMTALLTRAGLEKIEADYVSSPLGWGGKAGEIGMRNIEFLIQAMRRTVLGESDVGQTVLLVWEEAERVKAG
;
A
#
# COMPACT_ATOMS: atom_id res chain seq x y z
N MET A 1 3.43 -0.14 7.47
CA MET A 1 3.09 0.91 8.48
C MET A 1 2.36 2.12 7.86
N GLN A 2 2.31 2.28 6.54
CA GLN A 2 1.71 3.41 5.83
C GLN A 2 0.30 3.82 6.25
N LEU A 3 -0.56 2.88 6.65
CA LEU A 3 -1.94 3.15 7.11
C LEU A 3 -2.07 3.19 8.64
N SER A 4 -0.98 3.40 9.37
CA SER A 4 -0.96 3.43 10.83
C SER A 4 -0.47 4.74 11.41
N PHE A 5 0.17 5.60 10.61
CA PHE A 5 0.76 6.85 11.05
C PHE A 5 0.41 7.98 10.08
N THR A 6 0.04 9.13 10.63
CA THR A 6 0.02 10.40 9.89
C THR A 6 1.44 10.83 9.52
N PRO A 7 1.62 11.73 8.52
CA PRO A 7 2.94 12.27 8.19
C PRO A 7 3.69 12.88 9.38
N ALA A 8 2.95 13.46 10.35
CA ALA A 8 3.53 14.02 11.56
C ALA A 8 3.98 12.95 12.58
N GLU A 9 3.36 11.78 12.60
CA GLU A 9 3.68 10.68 13.51
C GLU A 9 4.84 9.82 13.03
N TRP A 10 5.07 9.76 11.71
CA TRP A 10 6.17 9.00 11.09
C TRP A 10 7.55 9.26 11.73
N PRO A 11 7.99 10.51 11.93
CA PRO A 11 9.26 10.79 12.60
C PRO A 11 9.35 10.19 14.02
N TYR A 12 8.25 10.21 14.77
CA TYR A 12 8.20 9.64 16.13
C TYR A 12 8.26 8.11 16.10
N ALA A 13 7.51 7.48 15.19
CA ALA A 13 7.53 6.03 15.01
C ALA A 13 8.94 5.53 14.65
N LEU A 14 9.62 6.21 13.71
CA LEU A 14 10.99 5.88 13.32
C LEU A 14 12.00 6.13 14.45
N ALA A 15 11.83 7.21 15.23
CA ALA A 15 12.66 7.48 16.39
C ALA A 15 12.53 6.37 17.45
N GLU A 16 11.31 5.87 17.68
CA GLU A 16 11.07 4.76 18.60
C GLU A 16 11.67 3.45 18.09
N LEU A 17 11.54 3.15 16.79
CA LEU A 17 12.23 2.00 16.18
C LEU A 17 13.74 2.08 16.38
N ARG A 18 14.34 3.26 16.18
CA ARG A 18 15.77 3.49 16.46
C ARG A 18 16.11 3.27 17.93
N ARG A 19 15.29 3.79 18.85
CA ARG A 19 15.52 3.72 20.30
C ARG A 19 15.53 2.28 20.83
N VAL A 20 14.62 1.44 20.32
CA VAL A 20 14.52 0.03 20.77
C VAL A 20 15.49 -0.89 20.04
N THR A 21 16.00 -0.47 18.88
CA THR A 21 17.02 -1.22 18.15
C THR A 21 18.34 -1.16 18.91
N LYS A 22 18.95 -2.31 19.18
CA LYS A 22 20.27 -2.37 19.81
C LYS A 22 21.30 -1.57 19.01
N HIS A 23 22.35 -1.10 19.66
CA HIS A 23 23.47 -0.47 18.95
C HIS A 23 24.03 -1.41 17.87
N GLY A 24 24.18 -0.89 16.64
CA GLY A 24 24.59 -1.66 15.46
C GLY A 24 23.54 -2.67 14.95
N GLY A 25 22.31 -2.63 15.44
CA GLY A 25 21.18 -3.40 14.91
C GLY A 25 20.67 -2.84 13.58
N VAL A 26 19.79 -3.61 12.94
CA VAL A 26 19.18 -3.28 11.65
C VAL A 26 17.68 -3.11 11.84
N VAL A 27 17.12 -2.09 11.19
CA VAL A 27 15.68 -1.91 11.02
C VAL A 27 15.37 -2.17 9.55
N GLU A 28 14.47 -3.11 9.27
CA GLU A 28 13.97 -3.41 7.93
C GLU A 28 12.50 -2.99 7.83
N LEU A 29 12.16 -2.21 6.80
CA LEU A 29 10.80 -1.75 6.55
C LEU A 29 10.36 -2.21 5.16
N ILE A 30 9.15 -2.78 5.09
CA ILE A 30 8.49 -3.14 3.84
C ILE A 30 7.17 -2.41 3.82
N GLU A 31 7.01 -1.50 2.86
CA GLU A 31 5.79 -0.70 2.71
C GLU A 31 5.12 -0.99 1.36
N PRO A 32 3.80 -1.21 1.34
CA PRO A 32 3.09 -1.47 0.10
C PRO A 32 2.95 -0.18 -0.73
N CYS A 33 3.37 -0.22 -1.99
CA CYS A 33 2.94 0.77 -2.95
C CYS A 33 1.50 0.46 -3.38
N VAL A 34 0.56 1.33 -3.00
CA VAL A 34 -0.87 1.18 -3.36
C VAL A 34 -1.12 1.65 -4.80
N MET A 35 -0.15 2.25 -5.49
CA MET A 35 -0.28 2.56 -6.90
C MET A 35 -0.01 1.29 -7.73
N MET A 36 -1.05 0.73 -8.35
CA MET A 36 -0.89 -0.41 -9.24
C MET A 36 -0.23 0.01 -10.55
N GLU A 37 0.88 -0.62 -10.91
CA GLU A 37 1.49 -0.44 -12.21
C GLU A 37 0.59 -0.98 -13.32
N ARG A 38 0.43 -0.21 -14.41
CA ARG A 38 -0.39 -0.58 -15.58
C ARG A 38 -1.82 -0.96 -15.19
N SER A 39 -2.38 -0.25 -14.23
CA SER A 39 -3.72 -0.50 -13.73
C SER A 39 -4.79 -0.29 -14.80
N PRO A 40 -5.87 -1.10 -14.82
CA PRO A 40 -7.02 -0.80 -15.67
C PRO A 40 -7.67 0.54 -15.24
N PRO A 41 -8.40 1.23 -16.15
CA PRO A 41 -9.08 2.49 -15.81
C PRO A 41 -10.02 2.40 -14.60
N SER A 42 -10.63 1.24 -14.39
CA SER A 42 -11.50 0.96 -13.23
C SER A 42 -10.78 1.06 -11.87
N TYR A 43 -9.45 0.93 -11.85
CA TYR A 43 -8.65 1.02 -10.64
C TYR A 43 -8.51 2.46 -10.10
N THR A 44 -8.63 3.48 -10.96
CA THR A 44 -8.45 4.88 -10.55
C THR A 44 -9.41 5.27 -9.43
N TRP A 45 -10.69 4.92 -9.57
CA TRP A 45 -11.69 5.14 -8.52
C TRP A 45 -11.28 4.49 -7.20
N PHE A 46 -10.74 3.27 -7.24
CA PHE A 46 -10.37 2.53 -6.03
C PHE A 46 -9.25 3.26 -5.30
N TYR A 47 -8.18 3.60 -6.02
CA TYR A 47 -7.05 4.33 -5.48
C TYR A 47 -7.48 5.69 -4.90
N GLU A 48 -8.29 6.46 -5.63
CA GLU A 48 -8.80 7.75 -5.16
C GLU A 48 -9.66 7.61 -3.91
N THR A 49 -10.50 6.57 -3.84
CA THR A 49 -11.36 6.32 -2.67
C THR A 49 -10.54 5.93 -1.45
N VAL A 50 -9.55 5.04 -1.60
CA VAL A 50 -8.64 4.65 -0.50
C VAL A 50 -7.78 5.84 -0.06
N SER A 51 -7.21 6.60 -1.01
CA SER A 51 -6.42 7.81 -0.72
C SER A 51 -7.25 8.84 0.03
N GLY A 52 -8.48 9.11 -0.44
CA GLY A 52 -9.41 10.02 0.22
C GLY A 52 -9.79 9.56 1.63
N ALA A 53 -10.12 8.28 1.80
CA ALA A 53 -10.44 7.70 3.10
C ALA A 53 -9.26 7.75 4.09
N ALA A 54 -8.01 7.61 3.61
CA ALA A 54 -6.81 7.77 4.41
C ALA A 54 -6.61 9.24 4.82
N LYS A 55 -6.77 10.19 3.87
CA LYS A 55 -6.64 11.63 4.12
C LYS A 55 -7.66 12.15 5.13
N LEU A 56 -8.90 11.63 5.12
CA LEU A 56 -9.91 11.95 6.14
C LEU A 56 -9.49 11.55 7.56
N ARG A 57 -8.53 10.62 7.69
CA ARG A 57 -7.94 10.20 8.96
C ARG A 57 -6.57 10.85 9.23
N GLY A 58 -6.20 11.87 8.46
CA GLY A 58 -4.91 12.55 8.55
C GLY A 58 -3.73 11.75 8.01
N MET A 59 -3.99 10.60 7.39
CA MET A 59 -2.95 9.76 6.77
C MET A 59 -2.73 10.17 5.31
N ASP A 60 -1.53 9.92 4.81
CA ASP A 60 -1.18 10.13 3.41
C ASP A 60 -0.45 8.90 2.89
N ILE A 61 -1.11 8.18 1.98
CA ILE A 61 -0.58 6.93 1.41
C ILE A 61 0.55 7.19 0.42
N ASP A 62 0.71 8.41 -0.09
CA ASP A 62 1.77 8.75 -1.03
C ASP A 62 2.99 9.35 -0.31
N PHE A 63 2.81 9.84 0.92
CA PHE A 63 3.86 10.47 1.71
C PHE A 63 5.10 9.59 1.88
N VAL A 64 4.92 8.34 2.29
CA VAL A 64 6.01 7.39 2.52
C VAL A 64 6.70 6.99 1.21
N MET A 65 5.92 6.88 0.14
CA MET A 65 6.40 6.54 -1.19
C MET A 65 7.19 7.68 -1.84
N SER A 66 6.95 8.93 -1.42
CA SER A 66 7.63 10.09 -2.00
C SER A 66 9.13 10.15 -1.69
N ASP A 67 9.54 9.85 -0.45
CA ASP A 67 10.95 9.82 -0.05
C ASP A 67 11.18 9.12 1.31
N MET A 68 11.11 7.79 1.31
CA MET A 68 11.42 6.97 2.50
C MET A 68 12.86 7.15 2.97
N THR A 69 13.82 7.27 2.04
CA THR A 69 15.24 7.42 2.37
C THR A 69 15.49 8.70 3.18
N ALA A 70 14.89 9.82 2.79
CA ALA A 70 14.97 11.06 3.57
C ALA A 70 14.28 10.95 4.93
N LEU A 71 13.15 10.23 5.04
CA LEU A 71 12.49 10.00 6.32
C LEU A 71 13.38 9.23 7.30
N LEU A 72 14.00 8.14 6.84
CA LEU A 72 14.92 7.34 7.65
C LEU A 72 16.18 8.12 8.03
N THR A 73 16.71 8.92 7.10
CA THR A 73 17.87 9.77 7.34
C THR A 73 17.59 10.81 8.42
N ARG A 74 16.43 11.50 8.35
CA ARG A 74 16.01 12.47 9.38
C ARG A 74 15.76 11.83 10.74
N ALA A 75 15.33 10.57 10.77
CA ALA A 75 15.18 9.81 12.00
C ALA A 75 16.53 9.36 12.61
N GLY A 76 17.66 9.63 11.94
CA GLY A 76 19.00 9.29 12.40
C GLY A 76 19.36 7.83 12.19
N LEU A 77 18.72 7.14 11.24
CA LEU A 77 19.22 5.87 10.73
C LEU A 77 20.36 6.13 9.74
N GLU A 78 21.33 5.23 9.72
CA GLU A 78 22.53 5.31 8.89
C GLU A 78 22.61 4.08 7.99
N LYS A 79 23.44 4.14 6.93
CA LYS A 79 23.63 3.04 5.96
C LYS A 79 22.30 2.56 5.37
N ILE A 80 21.48 3.50 4.92
CA ILE A 80 20.15 3.22 4.37
C ILE A 80 20.32 2.61 2.98
N GLU A 81 19.77 1.41 2.82
CA GLU A 81 19.59 0.75 1.54
C GLU A 81 18.08 0.68 1.26
N ALA A 82 17.69 0.99 0.02
CA ALA A 82 16.30 0.98 -0.42
C ALA A 82 16.24 0.27 -1.77
N ASP A 83 15.28 -0.63 -1.90
CA ASP A 83 14.99 -1.35 -3.13
C ASP A 83 13.48 -1.46 -3.33
N TYR A 84 13.07 -1.79 -4.54
CA TYR A 84 11.68 -1.96 -4.93
C TYR A 84 11.51 -3.29 -5.66
N VAL A 85 10.48 -4.04 -5.25
CA VAL A 85 10.11 -5.30 -5.89
C VAL A 85 8.65 -5.23 -6.34
N SER A 86 8.43 -5.41 -7.64
CA SER A 86 7.08 -5.56 -8.19
C SER A 86 6.50 -6.92 -7.79
N SER A 87 5.25 -6.93 -7.31
CA SER A 87 4.48 -8.16 -7.07
C SER A 87 3.50 -8.38 -8.23
N PRO A 88 3.54 -9.53 -8.93
CA PRO A 88 2.59 -9.78 -10.00
C PRO A 88 1.17 -9.94 -9.42
N LEU A 89 0.17 -9.47 -10.15
CA LEU A 89 -1.24 -9.57 -9.78
C LEU A 89 -1.99 -10.28 -10.90
N GLY A 90 -2.34 -11.56 -10.68
CA GLY A 90 -3.09 -12.37 -11.65
C GLY A 90 -2.27 -12.98 -12.79
N TRP A 91 -0.95 -12.76 -12.85
CA TRP A 91 -0.05 -13.33 -13.86
C TRP A 91 1.26 -13.86 -13.22
N GLY A 92 2.14 -14.54 -13.97
CA GLY A 92 3.40 -15.03 -13.40
C GLY A 92 3.23 -16.25 -12.47
N GLY A 93 2.20 -17.06 -12.71
CA GLY A 93 1.96 -18.31 -12.00
C GLY A 93 1.49 -18.12 -10.56
N LYS A 94 1.97 -18.98 -9.65
CA LYS A 94 1.42 -19.07 -8.29
C LYS A 94 1.56 -17.78 -7.49
N ALA A 95 2.64 -17.04 -7.70
CA ALA A 95 2.88 -15.76 -7.03
C ALA A 95 1.78 -14.74 -7.38
N GLY A 96 1.40 -14.63 -8.66
CA GLY A 96 0.35 -13.71 -9.08
C GLY A 96 -1.04 -14.12 -8.65
N GLU A 97 -1.34 -15.41 -8.58
CA GLU A 97 -2.60 -15.91 -8.00
C GLU A 97 -2.72 -15.48 -6.53
N ILE A 98 -1.65 -15.64 -5.75
CA ILE A 98 -1.61 -15.24 -4.34
C ILE A 98 -1.72 -13.73 -4.22
N GLY A 99 -0.97 -12.97 -5.03
CA GLY A 99 -1.03 -11.51 -5.08
C GLY A 99 -2.45 -11.02 -5.33
N MET A 100 -3.12 -11.56 -6.37
CA MET A 100 -4.49 -11.20 -6.70
C MET A 100 -5.47 -11.50 -5.55
N ARG A 101 -5.34 -12.67 -4.92
CA ARG A 101 -6.21 -13.06 -3.80
C ARG A 101 -5.97 -12.21 -2.54
N ASN A 102 -4.74 -11.77 -2.32
CA ASN A 102 -4.43 -10.85 -1.21
C ASN A 102 -5.06 -9.47 -1.45
N ILE A 103 -5.03 -8.96 -2.69
CA ILE A 103 -5.73 -7.72 -3.04
C ILE A 103 -7.24 -7.88 -2.87
N GLU A 104 -7.81 -9.02 -3.27
CA GLU A 104 -9.23 -9.31 -3.04
C GLU A 104 -9.58 -9.24 -1.54
N PHE A 105 -8.80 -9.89 -0.67
CA PHE A 105 -9.01 -9.84 0.77
C PHE A 105 -8.84 -8.44 1.34
N LEU A 106 -7.87 -7.66 0.85
CA LEU A 106 -7.69 -6.26 1.26
C LEU A 106 -8.94 -5.43 0.93
N ILE A 107 -9.47 -5.55 -0.29
CA ILE A 107 -10.69 -4.85 -0.72
C ILE A 107 -11.89 -5.27 0.15
N GLN A 108 -12.05 -6.57 0.40
CA GLN A 108 -13.13 -7.09 1.25
C GLN A 108 -13.00 -6.63 2.71
N ALA A 109 -11.78 -6.54 3.25
CA ALA A 109 -11.54 -6.06 4.61
C ALA A 109 -11.85 -4.56 4.74
N MET A 110 -11.54 -3.79 3.69
CA MET A 110 -11.85 -2.35 3.62
C MET A 110 -13.33 -2.06 3.35
N ARG A 111 -14.15 -3.10 3.15
CA ARG A 111 -15.58 -3.00 2.79
C ARG A 111 -16.38 -2.09 3.73
N ARG A 112 -16.07 -1.98 5.01
CA ARG A 112 -16.82 -1.05 5.92
C ARG A 112 -16.20 0.34 6.04
N THR A 113 -14.89 0.43 5.78
CA THR A 113 -14.09 1.64 6.03
C THR A 113 -14.06 2.55 4.81
N VAL A 114 -14.08 1.94 3.63
CA VAL A 114 -14.08 2.58 2.30
C VAL A 114 -15.51 2.67 1.75
N LEU A 115 -16.39 1.73 2.11
CA LEU A 115 -17.77 1.68 1.60
C LEU A 115 -18.77 2.11 2.67
N GLY A 116 -19.20 3.38 2.66
CA GLY A 116 -20.56 3.65 3.14
C GLY A 116 -21.60 2.77 2.40
N GLU A 117 -22.89 2.86 2.75
CA GLU A 117 -23.95 1.98 2.19
C GLU A 117 -24.11 1.98 0.64
N SER A 118 -23.33 2.74 -0.12
CA SER A 118 -23.46 2.84 -1.58
C SER A 118 -22.51 1.94 -2.39
N ASP A 119 -23.12 1.07 -3.19
CA ASP A 119 -22.80 0.53 -4.53
C ASP A 119 -21.34 0.36 -5.02
N VAL A 120 -20.52 -0.38 -4.27
CA VAL A 120 -19.16 -0.79 -4.72
C VAL A 120 -19.07 -2.28 -5.07
N GLY A 121 -20.12 -3.04 -4.79
CA GLY A 121 -20.23 -4.43 -5.26
C GLY A 121 -20.08 -4.52 -6.78
N GLN A 122 -20.62 -3.55 -7.51
CA GLN A 122 -20.46 -3.46 -8.96
C GLN A 122 -19.02 -3.16 -9.39
N THR A 123 -18.31 -2.26 -8.71
CA THR A 123 -16.94 -1.89 -9.13
C THR A 123 -15.92 -2.99 -8.84
N VAL A 124 -16.05 -3.71 -7.71
CA VAL A 124 -15.20 -4.88 -7.44
C VAL A 124 -15.43 -5.97 -8.46
N LEU A 125 -16.69 -6.21 -8.84
CA LEU A 125 -17.03 -7.12 -9.93
C LEU A 125 -16.47 -6.63 -11.28
N LEU A 126 -16.52 -5.33 -11.57
CA LEU A 126 -15.98 -4.77 -12.83
C LEU A 126 -14.45 -4.86 -12.90
N VAL A 127 -13.73 -4.50 -11.84
CA VAL A 127 -12.26 -4.66 -11.77
C VAL A 127 -11.88 -6.14 -11.89
N TRP A 128 -12.65 -7.02 -11.26
CA TRP A 128 -12.46 -8.46 -11.35
C TRP A 128 -12.71 -8.99 -12.77
N GLU A 129 -13.83 -8.63 -13.39
CA GLU A 129 -14.18 -9.01 -14.76
C GLU A 129 -13.15 -8.49 -15.77
N GLU A 130 -12.66 -7.27 -15.60
CA GLU A 130 -11.57 -6.73 -16.43
C GLU A 130 -10.26 -7.50 -16.22
N ALA A 131 -9.91 -7.84 -14.98
CA ALA A 131 -8.72 -8.65 -14.70
C ALA A 131 -8.82 -10.06 -15.30
N GLU A 132 -10.00 -10.69 -15.27
CA GLU A 132 -10.24 -11.99 -15.90
C GLU A 132 -10.20 -11.90 -17.44
N ARG A 133 -10.69 -10.82 -18.04
CA ARG A 133 -10.57 -10.60 -19.50
C ARG A 133 -9.12 -10.46 -19.95
N VAL A 134 -8.27 -9.79 -19.16
CA VAL A 134 -6.83 -9.66 -19.45
C VAL A 134 -6.11 -11.01 -19.35
N LYS A 135 -6.58 -11.96 -18.54
CA LYS A 135 -6.00 -13.32 -18.45
C LYS A 135 -6.38 -14.22 -19.63
N ALA A 136 -7.48 -13.92 -20.34
CA ALA A 136 -8.05 -14.78 -21.36
C ALA A 136 -7.60 -14.46 -22.80
N GLY A 137 -6.86 -13.37 -23.00
CA GLY A 137 -6.25 -12.98 -24.29
C GLY A 137 -4.73 -13.09 -24.25
#